data_AF-A0A0C3E6C1-F1
#
_entry.id   AF-A0A0C3E6C1-F1
#
_cell.length_a   1.000
_cell.length_b   1.000
_cell.length_c   1.000
_cell.angle_alpha   90.00
_cell.angle_beta   90.00
_cell.angle_gamma   90.00
#
_symmetry.space_group_name_H-M   'P 1'
#
loop_
_entity.id
_entity.type
_entity.pdbx_description
1 polymer ?
#
loop_
_entity_poly.entity_id
_entity_poly.type
_entity_poly.pdbx_seq_one_letter_code
_entity_poly.pdbx_strand_id
1 'polypeptide(L)'
;PQNQCLHAARWIPHGFNMFCDLGEVIKVTLLLEQEATEDEDEGDSEVAKRHRAILQRVDAGTQEQYQHVYNYIQDHAPYLIKLLNSKKERGKFDALIAEMGKTMRWVQSDDASHLKKAITLYATPYPDKKGLEPPLGSDTSCGRMGFNHPELTHLLCPVKHLASFLEDPTEMQKKLQDGHMNTTAANWPAFLYYGDIPGEDFDPARFNKGFLRGFAMTRLEQVLKHIFVSPSSALSNGDSKSTRPGNGKLHSMHEVMAEHI
;
A
#
# COMPACT_ATOMS: atom_id res chain seq x y z
N PRO A 1 -12.51 4.95 -25.59
CA PRO A 1 -12.40 6.05 -24.60
C PRO A 1 -12.50 5.58 -23.14
N GLN A 2 -13.56 4.85 -22.76
CA GLN A 2 -13.72 4.31 -21.40
C GLN A 2 -12.60 3.32 -21.02
N ASN A 3 -12.24 2.40 -21.91
CA ASN A 3 -11.13 1.45 -21.69
C ASN A 3 -9.78 2.15 -21.42
N GLN A 4 -9.56 3.34 -21.96
CA GLN A 4 -8.35 4.12 -21.69
C GLN A 4 -8.32 4.57 -20.22
N CYS A 5 -9.46 5.04 -19.71
CA CYS A 5 -9.60 5.46 -18.31
C CYS A 5 -9.43 4.28 -17.35
N LEU A 6 -10.01 3.13 -17.68
CA LEU A 6 -9.83 1.90 -16.90
C LEU A 6 -8.38 1.40 -16.95
N HIS A 7 -7.69 1.53 -18.08
CA HIS A 7 -6.27 1.21 -18.18
C HIS A 7 -5.43 2.13 -17.29
N ALA A 8 -5.68 3.44 -17.33
CA ALA A 8 -5.00 4.40 -16.46
C ALA A 8 -5.24 4.08 -14.97
N ALA A 9 -6.48 3.74 -14.61
CA ALA A 9 -6.87 3.40 -13.24
C ALA A 9 -6.13 2.17 -12.68
N ARG A 10 -5.69 1.23 -13.52
CA ARG A 10 -4.91 0.07 -13.06
C ARG A 10 -3.55 0.46 -12.50
N TRP A 11 -2.97 1.55 -12.98
CA TRP A 11 -1.64 1.99 -12.57
C TRP A 11 -1.64 2.82 -11.29
N ILE A 12 -2.73 3.54 -11.01
CA ILE A 12 -2.79 4.49 -9.90
C ILE A 12 -2.40 3.87 -8.54
N PRO A 13 -2.87 2.65 -8.19
CA PRO A 13 -2.45 1.99 -6.94
C PRO A 13 -0.98 1.60 -6.88
N HIS A 14 -0.35 1.43 -8.05
CA HIS A 14 1.04 0.97 -8.18
C HIS A 14 2.04 2.10 -8.32
N GLY A 15 1.65 3.25 -8.85
CA GLY A 15 2.57 4.34 -9.18
C GLY A 15 2.44 5.61 -8.35
N PHE A 16 1.40 5.72 -7.52
CA PHE A 16 1.13 6.95 -6.76
C PHE A 16 0.69 6.67 -5.33
N ASN A 17 -0.48 6.06 -5.16
CA ASN A 17 -1.03 5.79 -3.85
C ASN A 17 -1.98 4.61 -3.92
N MET A 18 -1.64 3.56 -3.18
CA MET A 18 -2.41 2.33 -3.13
C MET A 18 -3.87 2.59 -2.74
N PHE A 19 -4.15 3.52 -1.82
CA PHE A 19 -5.49 3.79 -1.28
C PHE A 19 -6.13 5.06 -1.82
N CYS A 20 -5.68 5.54 -2.98
CA CYS A 20 -6.16 6.77 -3.61
C CYS A 20 -7.69 6.80 -3.83
N ASP A 21 -8.34 7.89 -3.39
CA ASP A 21 -9.73 8.23 -3.75
C ASP A 21 -9.73 9.26 -4.90
N LEU A 22 -10.12 8.83 -6.09
CA LEU A 22 -10.14 9.70 -7.28
C LEU A 22 -11.11 10.88 -7.16
N GLY A 23 -12.22 10.70 -6.43
CA GLY A 23 -13.19 11.77 -6.22
C GLY A 23 -12.60 12.87 -5.35
N GLU A 24 -11.88 12.48 -4.30
CA GLU A 24 -11.16 13.41 -3.43
C GLU A 24 -10.00 14.10 -4.16
N VAL A 25 -9.18 13.35 -4.91
CA VAL A 25 -8.09 13.89 -5.73
C VAL A 25 -8.58 15.00 -6.66
N ILE A 26 -9.61 14.73 -7.46
CA ILE A 26 -10.14 15.70 -8.43
C ILE A 26 -10.72 16.90 -7.70
N LYS A 27 -11.44 16.68 -6.61
CA LYS A 27 -12.05 17.77 -5.84
C LYS A 27 -11.00 18.69 -5.23
N VAL A 28 -9.99 18.15 -4.57
CA VAL A 28 -8.93 18.94 -3.91
C VAL A 28 -8.10 19.69 -4.95
N THR A 29 -7.73 19.04 -6.03
CA THR A 29 -6.91 19.66 -7.09
C THR A 29 -7.63 20.84 -7.75
N LEU A 30 -8.92 20.70 -8.07
CA LEU A 30 -9.71 21.80 -8.63
C LEU A 30 -9.88 22.97 -7.66
N LEU A 31 -9.92 22.71 -6.35
CA LEU A 31 -9.98 23.77 -5.33
C LEU A 31 -8.66 24.52 -5.23
N LEU A 32 -7.52 23.82 -5.32
CA LEU A 32 -6.19 24.45 -5.36
C LEU A 32 -6.03 25.33 -6.61
N GLU A 33 -6.46 24.86 -7.78
CA GLU A 33 -6.45 25.65 -9.02
C GLU A 33 -7.31 26.92 -8.90
N GLN A 34 -8.47 26.83 -8.24
CA GLN A 34 -9.34 27.98 -7.98
C GLN A 34 -8.68 29.00 -7.06
N GLU A 35 -8.12 28.57 -5.92
CA GLU A 35 -7.46 29.46 -4.96
C GLU A 35 -6.23 30.16 -5.58
N ALA A 36 -5.51 29.50 -6.49
CA ALA A 36 -4.41 30.12 -7.23
C ALA A 36 -4.85 31.20 -8.23
N THR A 37 -6.14 31.25 -8.59
CA THR A 37 -6.72 32.20 -9.56
C THR A 37 -7.63 33.25 -8.93
N GLU A 38 -8.02 33.11 -7.67
CA GLU A 38 -8.83 34.09 -6.94
C GLU A 38 -7.95 35.26 -6.47
N ASP A 39 -8.31 36.49 -6.86
CA ASP A 39 -7.69 37.72 -6.35
C ASP A 39 -8.02 37.90 -4.84
N GLU A 40 -7.08 38.41 -4.05
CA GLU A 40 -7.17 38.53 -2.57
C GLU A 40 -8.44 39.26 -2.06
N ASP A 41 -9.13 40.02 -2.91
CA ASP A 41 -10.29 40.86 -2.58
C ASP A 41 -11.66 40.15 -2.56
N GLU A 42 -11.80 38.91 -3.07
CA GLU A 42 -13.07 38.14 -3.01
C GLU A 42 -13.21 37.23 -1.76
N GLY A 43 -12.24 37.30 -0.84
CA GLY A 43 -11.99 36.34 0.23
C GLY A 43 -13.01 36.21 1.36
N ASP A 44 -14.21 36.77 1.29
CA ASP A 44 -15.20 36.73 2.41
C ASP A 44 -16.50 35.97 2.10
N SER A 45 -16.60 35.34 0.92
CA SER A 45 -17.73 34.45 0.61
C SER A 45 -17.73 33.20 1.49
N GLU A 46 -18.91 32.78 1.96
CA GLU A 46 -19.11 31.50 2.66
C GLU A 46 -18.63 30.29 1.85
N VAL A 47 -18.62 30.40 0.51
CA VAL A 47 -18.10 29.36 -0.38
C VAL A 47 -16.57 29.28 -0.27
N ALA A 48 -15.88 30.41 -0.33
CA ALA A 48 -14.42 30.50 -0.19
C ALA A 48 -13.94 30.02 1.19
N LYS A 49 -14.71 30.31 2.26
CA LYS A 49 -14.45 29.78 3.61
C LYS A 49 -14.55 28.25 3.65
N ARG A 50 -15.56 27.67 2.98
CA ARG A 50 -15.70 26.21 2.88
C ARG A 50 -14.60 25.56 2.05
N HIS A 51 -14.17 26.20 0.96
CA HIS A 51 -13.08 25.72 0.12
C HIS A 51 -11.77 25.65 0.93
N ARG A 52 -11.38 26.75 1.58
CA ARG A 52 -10.20 26.79 2.46
C ARG A 52 -10.28 25.78 3.61
N ALA A 53 -11.46 25.61 4.21
CA ALA A 53 -11.64 24.61 5.27
C ALA A 53 -11.48 23.16 4.77
N ILE A 54 -11.72 22.88 3.49
CA ILE A 54 -11.44 21.56 2.89
C ILE A 54 -9.93 21.41 2.68
N LEU A 55 -9.28 22.41 2.10
CA LEU A 55 -7.84 22.38 1.81
C LEU A 55 -7.01 22.27 3.10
N GLN A 56 -7.40 22.96 4.18
CA GLN A 56 -6.73 22.87 5.49
C GLN A 56 -6.82 21.49 6.16
N ARG A 57 -7.73 20.61 5.71
CA ARG A 57 -7.83 19.23 6.24
C ARG A 57 -6.85 18.27 5.58
N VAL A 58 -6.33 18.64 4.42
CA VAL A 58 -5.40 17.84 3.64
C VAL A 58 -4.01 18.44 3.83
N ASP A 59 -3.06 17.68 4.33
CA ASP A 59 -1.70 18.18 4.50
C ASP A 59 -1.04 18.47 3.14
N ALA A 60 0.00 19.31 3.15
CA ALA A 60 0.68 19.74 1.93
C ALA A 60 1.28 18.59 1.12
N GLY A 61 1.79 17.53 1.77
CA GLY A 61 2.33 16.36 1.08
C GLY A 61 1.24 15.60 0.33
N THR A 62 0.08 15.40 0.97
CA THR A 62 -1.08 14.78 0.32
C THR A 62 -1.61 15.64 -0.84
N GLN A 63 -1.60 16.97 -0.70
CA GLN A 63 -1.99 17.88 -1.78
C GLN A 63 -1.07 17.74 -3.01
N GLU A 64 0.25 17.72 -2.81
CA GLU A 64 1.23 17.50 -3.88
C GLU A 64 1.01 16.13 -4.56
N GLN A 65 0.77 15.09 -3.76
CA GLN A 65 0.49 13.75 -4.28
C GLN A 65 -0.80 13.71 -5.11
N TYR A 66 -1.85 14.40 -4.68
CA TYR A 66 -3.10 14.52 -5.44
C TYR A 66 -2.89 15.25 -6.76
N GLN A 67 -2.08 16.31 -6.78
CA GLN A 67 -1.72 17.01 -8.01
C GLN A 67 -1.00 16.06 -8.99
N HIS A 68 -0.07 15.24 -8.52
CA HIS A 68 0.63 14.25 -9.36
C HIS A 68 -0.34 13.24 -9.99
N VAL A 69 -1.27 12.70 -9.19
CA VAL A 69 -2.31 11.79 -9.70
C VAL A 69 -3.21 12.49 -10.71
N TYR A 70 -3.60 13.75 -10.45
CA TYR A 70 -4.45 14.52 -11.35
C TYR A 70 -3.76 14.78 -12.70
N ASN A 71 -2.48 15.18 -12.70
CA ASN A 71 -1.69 15.37 -13.92
C ASN A 71 -1.62 14.07 -14.73
N TYR A 72 -1.37 12.93 -14.06
CA TYR A 72 -1.39 11.62 -14.73
C TYR A 72 -2.76 11.30 -15.34
N ILE A 73 -3.86 11.64 -14.67
CA ILE A 73 -5.22 11.47 -15.21
C ILE A 73 -5.43 12.37 -16.44
N GLN A 74 -4.93 13.61 -16.43
CA GLN A 74 -5.03 14.50 -17.58
C GLN A 74 -4.34 13.91 -18.81
N ASP A 75 -3.13 13.38 -18.63
CA ASP A 75 -2.31 12.82 -19.71
C ASP A 75 -2.86 11.48 -20.22
N HIS A 76 -3.25 10.60 -19.31
CA HIS A 76 -3.55 9.20 -19.64
C HIS A 76 -5.05 8.89 -19.72
N ALA A 77 -5.92 9.75 -19.18
CA ALA A 77 -7.38 9.60 -19.21
C ALA A 77 -8.10 10.91 -19.63
N PRO A 78 -7.73 11.53 -20.77
CA PRO A 78 -8.30 12.82 -21.21
C PRO A 78 -9.82 12.77 -21.44
N TYR A 79 -10.38 11.60 -21.71
CA TYR A 79 -11.82 11.41 -21.80
C TYR A 79 -12.54 11.72 -20.47
N LEU A 80 -11.94 11.38 -19.33
CA LEU A 80 -12.49 11.70 -18.01
C LEU A 80 -12.52 13.22 -17.79
N ILE A 81 -11.43 13.92 -18.14
CA ILE A 81 -11.35 15.40 -18.07
C ILE A 81 -12.40 16.05 -18.97
N LYS A 82 -12.62 15.51 -20.18
CA LYS A 82 -13.68 15.99 -21.07
C LYS A 82 -15.07 15.86 -20.44
N LEU A 83 -15.34 14.77 -19.72
CA LEU A 83 -16.61 14.58 -19.01
C LEU A 83 -16.74 15.54 -17.82
N LEU A 84 -15.66 15.74 -17.06
CA LEU A 84 -15.60 16.68 -15.94
C LEU A 84 -16.00 18.11 -16.36
N ASN A 85 -15.50 18.56 -17.51
CA ASN A 85 -15.76 19.90 -18.04
C ASN A 85 -17.16 20.05 -18.67
N SER A 86 -17.94 18.96 -18.79
CA SER A 86 -19.28 18.98 -19.39
C SER A 86 -20.37 18.85 -18.35
N LYS A 87 -21.05 19.96 -18.03
CA LYS A 87 -22.17 19.97 -17.06
C LYS A 87 -23.29 18.97 -17.40
N LYS A 88 -23.50 18.67 -18.69
CA LYS A 88 -24.54 17.73 -19.16
C LYS A 88 -24.18 16.26 -18.93
N GLU A 89 -22.89 15.96 -18.75
CA GLU A 89 -22.36 14.60 -18.70
C GLU A 89 -21.96 14.17 -17.28
N ARG A 90 -22.41 14.90 -16.25
CA ARG A 90 -22.05 14.65 -14.85
C ARG A 90 -22.34 13.21 -14.41
N GLY A 91 -23.49 12.66 -14.80
CA GLY A 91 -23.82 11.27 -14.48
C GLY A 91 -22.86 10.25 -15.11
N LYS A 92 -22.35 10.52 -16.33
CA LYS A 92 -21.34 9.66 -16.96
C LYS A 92 -19.97 9.83 -16.30
N PHE A 93 -19.62 11.04 -15.89
CA PHE A 93 -18.41 11.31 -15.11
C PHE A 93 -18.43 10.52 -13.79
N ASP A 94 -19.50 10.64 -13.00
CA ASP A 94 -19.63 9.97 -11.70
C ASP A 94 -19.58 8.43 -11.86
N ALA A 95 -20.27 7.89 -12.87
CA ALA A 95 -20.23 6.47 -13.19
C ALA A 95 -18.81 6.00 -13.56
N LEU A 96 -18.08 6.77 -14.35
CA LEU A 96 -16.73 6.42 -14.78
C LEU A 96 -15.72 6.47 -13.62
N ILE A 97 -15.81 7.48 -12.75
CA ILE A 97 -15.01 7.54 -11.50
C ILE A 97 -15.27 6.31 -10.65
N ALA A 98 -16.54 5.93 -10.47
CA ALA A 98 -16.90 4.76 -9.69
C ALA A 98 -16.32 3.46 -10.29
N GLU A 99 -16.32 3.31 -11.61
CA GLU A 99 -15.70 2.18 -12.30
C GLU A 99 -14.17 2.16 -12.23
N MET A 100 -13.53 3.32 -12.35
CA MET A 100 -12.08 3.44 -12.15
C MET A 100 -11.70 3.05 -10.72
N GLY A 101 -12.44 3.54 -9.71
CA GLY A 101 -12.25 3.16 -8.32
C GLY A 101 -12.46 1.66 -8.07
N LYS A 102 -13.42 1.01 -8.75
CA LYS A 102 -13.58 -0.46 -8.71
C LYS A 102 -12.36 -1.16 -9.30
N THR A 103 -11.82 -0.64 -10.39
CA THR A 103 -10.64 -1.20 -11.05
C THR A 103 -9.41 -1.11 -10.15
N MET A 104 -9.20 0.03 -9.49
CA MET A 104 -8.13 0.24 -8.52
C MET A 104 -8.19 -0.77 -7.36
N ARG A 105 -9.37 -0.92 -6.74
CA ARG A 105 -9.59 -1.91 -5.67
C ARG A 105 -9.39 -3.34 -6.15
N TRP A 106 -9.76 -3.64 -7.39
CA TRP A 106 -9.52 -4.95 -7.98
C TRP A 106 -8.02 -5.24 -8.12
N VAL A 107 -7.21 -4.29 -8.60
CA VAL A 107 -5.75 -4.45 -8.71
C VAL A 107 -5.13 -4.75 -7.34
N GLN A 108 -5.47 -3.97 -6.32
CA GLN A 108 -4.99 -4.21 -4.95
C GLN A 108 -5.34 -5.62 -4.44
N SER A 109 -6.59 -6.04 -4.68
CA SER A 109 -7.08 -7.36 -4.27
C SER A 109 -6.36 -8.49 -5.01
N ASP A 110 -6.08 -8.30 -6.31
CA ASP A 110 -5.35 -9.26 -7.14
C ASP A 110 -3.91 -9.42 -6.65
N ASP A 111 -3.20 -8.31 -6.39
CA ASP A 111 -1.84 -8.32 -5.85
C ASP A 111 -1.79 -9.04 -4.49
N ALA A 112 -2.69 -8.67 -3.57
CA ALA A 112 -2.75 -9.31 -2.25
C ALA A 112 -3.05 -10.81 -2.36
N SER A 113 -3.92 -11.21 -3.29
CA SER A 113 -4.29 -12.61 -3.52
C SER A 113 -3.14 -13.44 -4.10
N HIS A 114 -2.33 -12.86 -4.98
CA HIS A 114 -1.14 -13.50 -5.52
C HIS A 114 -0.01 -13.56 -4.49
N LEU A 115 0.21 -12.47 -3.75
CA LEU A 115 1.21 -12.41 -2.70
C LEU A 115 0.94 -13.43 -1.58
N LYS A 116 -0.34 -13.58 -1.20
CA LYS A 116 -0.78 -14.55 -0.18
C LYS A 116 -0.24 -15.97 -0.41
N LYS A 117 -0.15 -16.40 -1.68
CA LYS A 117 0.33 -17.75 -2.03
C LYS A 117 1.84 -17.91 -1.85
N ALA A 118 2.58 -16.81 -1.91
CA ALA A 118 4.04 -16.78 -1.82
C ALA A 118 4.55 -16.27 -0.46
N ILE A 119 3.70 -15.63 0.35
CA ILE A 119 4.11 -15.01 1.61
C ILE A 119 4.74 -16.01 2.59
N THR A 120 4.38 -17.29 2.50
CA THR A 120 4.95 -18.36 3.32
C THR A 120 6.44 -18.58 3.03
N LEU A 121 6.86 -18.39 1.78
CA LEU A 121 8.27 -18.40 1.37
C LEU A 121 8.98 -17.10 1.79
N TYR A 122 8.27 -15.98 1.75
CA TYR A 122 8.83 -14.68 2.14
C TYR A 122 8.81 -14.48 3.66
N ALA A 123 8.17 -15.34 4.44
CA ALA A 123 8.17 -15.21 5.89
C ALA A 123 9.42 -15.87 6.53
N THR A 124 10.10 -16.79 5.85
CA THR A 124 11.16 -17.61 6.46
C THR A 124 12.56 -17.04 6.22
N PRO A 125 13.38 -16.71 7.24
CA PRO A 125 14.68 -16.00 7.12
C PRO A 125 15.59 -16.58 6.04
N TYR A 126 15.57 -17.90 5.92
CA TYR A 126 16.31 -18.64 4.91
C TYR A 126 15.36 -19.64 4.23
N PRO A 127 14.63 -19.22 3.18
CA PRO A 127 13.62 -20.06 2.55
C PRO A 127 14.21 -21.33 1.93
N ASP A 128 15.49 -21.27 1.53
CA ASP A 128 16.22 -22.43 0.99
C ASP A 128 16.67 -23.42 2.07
N LYS A 129 16.64 -23.03 3.36
CA LYS A 129 17.14 -23.84 4.48
C LYS A 129 16.02 -24.37 5.37
N LYS A 130 15.01 -23.55 5.67
CA LYS A 130 13.89 -23.92 6.54
C LYS A 130 12.59 -23.30 6.04
N GLY A 131 11.57 -24.14 5.84
CA GLY A 131 10.19 -23.71 5.63
C GLY A 131 9.50 -23.34 6.94
N LEU A 132 8.27 -22.85 6.84
CA LEU A 132 7.46 -22.59 8.03
C LEU A 132 7.08 -23.88 8.76
N GLU A 133 7.05 -23.82 10.08
CA GLU A 133 6.54 -24.90 10.94
C GLU A 133 5.32 -24.44 11.73
N PRO A 134 4.14 -25.08 11.58
CA PRO A 134 3.83 -26.18 10.66
C PRO A 134 3.76 -25.74 9.19
N PRO A 135 4.04 -26.62 8.21
CA PRO A 135 4.01 -26.24 6.80
C PRO A 135 2.66 -25.66 6.34
N LEU A 136 2.75 -24.60 5.53
CA LEU A 136 1.61 -23.98 4.84
C LEU A 136 1.76 -24.19 3.33
N GLY A 137 0.79 -24.88 2.73
CA GLY A 137 0.69 -25.06 1.28
C GLY A 137 0.01 -23.87 0.59
N SER A 138 0.01 -23.87 -0.75
CA SER A 138 -0.61 -22.82 -1.57
C SER A 138 -2.11 -22.66 -1.34
N ASP A 139 -2.79 -23.73 -0.96
CA ASP A 139 -4.25 -23.78 -0.75
C ASP A 139 -4.64 -23.61 0.72
N THR A 140 -3.69 -23.16 1.55
CA THR A 140 -3.92 -22.94 2.97
C THR A 140 -4.98 -21.85 3.17
N SER A 141 -5.99 -22.17 3.99
CA SER A 141 -7.03 -21.21 4.36
C SER A 141 -6.43 -20.04 5.16
N CYS A 142 -7.01 -18.85 5.04
CA CYS A 142 -6.60 -17.70 5.86
C CYS A 142 -6.64 -18.01 7.37
N GLY A 143 -7.53 -18.91 7.79
CA GLY A 143 -7.67 -19.33 9.18
C GLY A 143 -6.46 -20.06 9.76
N ARG A 144 -5.50 -20.50 8.94
CA ARG A 144 -4.22 -21.09 9.41
C ARG A 144 -3.04 -20.12 9.34
N MET A 145 -3.26 -18.87 8.96
CA MET A 145 -2.22 -17.85 8.79
C MET A 145 -2.34 -16.74 9.83
N GLY A 146 -1.43 -15.76 9.78
CA GLY A 146 -1.41 -14.65 10.72
C GLY A 146 -1.18 -15.15 12.16
N PHE A 147 -2.00 -14.67 13.10
CA PHE A 147 -1.90 -15.07 14.52
C PHE A 147 -2.27 -16.54 14.80
N ASN A 148 -2.79 -17.28 13.80
CA ASN A 148 -3.07 -18.71 13.95
C ASN A 148 -1.87 -19.61 13.65
N HIS A 149 -0.78 -19.03 13.13
CA HIS A 149 0.46 -19.76 12.86
C HIS A 149 1.54 -19.30 13.84
N PRO A 150 2.23 -20.20 14.57
CA PRO A 150 3.18 -19.82 15.61
C PRO A 150 4.32 -18.94 15.07
N GLU A 151 4.98 -19.34 13.99
CA GLU A 151 6.08 -18.55 13.42
C GLU A 151 5.61 -17.20 12.79
N LEU A 152 4.42 -17.13 12.17
CA LEU A 152 3.90 -15.86 11.65
C LEU A 152 3.41 -14.95 12.79
N THR A 153 2.90 -15.51 13.88
CA THR A 153 2.51 -14.77 15.07
C THR A 153 3.72 -14.06 15.65
N HIS A 154 4.86 -14.74 15.72
CA HIS A 154 6.12 -14.15 16.17
C HIS A 154 6.50 -12.92 15.31
N LEU A 155 6.42 -13.05 13.97
CA LEU A 155 6.69 -11.94 13.06
C LEU A 155 5.75 -10.75 13.25
N LEU A 156 4.46 -11.04 13.41
CA LEU A 156 3.39 -10.04 13.50
C LEU A 156 3.20 -9.48 14.91
N CYS A 157 3.81 -10.09 15.93
CA CYS A 157 3.70 -9.66 17.31
C CYS A 157 4.19 -8.21 17.42
N PRO A 158 3.45 -7.32 18.08
CA PRO A 158 3.96 -5.98 18.38
C PRO A 158 5.30 -6.07 19.08
N VAL A 159 6.31 -5.37 18.55
CA VAL A 159 7.69 -5.48 19.04
C VAL A 159 7.83 -5.18 20.53
N LYS A 160 6.98 -4.30 21.06
CA LYS A 160 6.89 -3.95 22.49
C LYS A 160 6.53 -5.13 23.40
N HIS A 161 5.86 -6.15 22.85
CA HIS A 161 5.43 -7.35 23.56
C HIS A 161 6.27 -8.58 23.20
N LEU A 162 7.33 -8.40 22.41
CA LEU A 162 8.18 -9.49 21.95
C LEU A 162 8.85 -10.24 23.11
N ALA A 163 9.36 -9.53 24.11
CA ALA A 163 9.96 -10.17 25.29
C ALA A 163 8.98 -11.11 26.00
N SER A 164 7.75 -10.67 26.25
CA SER A 164 6.70 -11.50 26.84
C SER A 164 6.28 -12.65 25.92
N PHE A 165 6.31 -12.44 24.59
CA PHE A 165 6.06 -13.51 23.62
C PHE A 165 7.15 -14.58 23.63
N LEU A 166 8.43 -14.21 23.83
CA LEU A 166 9.52 -15.19 23.92
C LEU A 166 9.48 -15.99 25.22
N GLU A 167 8.97 -15.40 26.31
CA GLU A 167 8.77 -16.08 27.60
C GLU A 167 7.63 -17.10 27.55
N ASP A 168 6.46 -16.70 27.04
CA ASP A 168 5.32 -17.61 26.83
C ASP A 168 4.65 -17.37 25.46
N PRO A 169 5.15 -18.03 24.39
CA PRO A 169 4.63 -17.83 23.05
C PRO A 169 3.20 -18.36 22.90
N THR A 170 2.81 -19.37 23.70
CA THR A 170 1.50 -20.02 23.57
C THR A 170 0.41 -19.13 24.16
N GLU A 171 0.64 -18.60 25.36
CA GLU A 171 -0.30 -17.69 26.01
C GLU A 171 -0.43 -16.38 25.21
N MET A 172 0.70 -15.83 24.75
CA MET A 172 0.72 -14.58 24.00
C MET A 172 0.06 -14.73 22.63
N GLN A 173 0.26 -15.85 21.94
CA GLN A 173 -0.47 -16.16 20.71
C GLN A 173 -1.98 -16.17 20.97
N LYS A 174 -2.44 -16.84 22.03
CA LYS A 174 -3.87 -16.89 22.37
C LYS A 174 -4.43 -15.50 22.64
N LYS A 175 -3.71 -14.64 23.37
CA LYS A 175 -4.11 -13.24 23.60
C LYS A 175 -4.23 -12.42 22.32
N LEU A 176 -3.37 -12.67 21.32
CA LEU A 176 -3.46 -12.04 20.00
C LEU A 176 -4.68 -12.56 19.21
N GLN A 177 -4.94 -13.86 19.26
CA GLN A 177 -6.09 -14.48 18.59
C GLN A 177 -7.43 -14.02 19.16
N ASP A 178 -7.52 -13.94 20.49
CA ASP A 178 -8.73 -13.54 21.21
C ASP A 178 -8.96 -12.01 21.17
N GLY A 179 -8.01 -11.23 20.62
CA GLY A 179 -8.10 -9.77 20.53
C GLY A 179 -7.90 -9.06 21.87
N HIS A 180 -7.38 -9.75 22.90
CA HIS A 180 -7.04 -9.15 24.19
C HIS A 180 -5.85 -8.19 24.10
N MET A 181 -4.99 -8.34 23.08
CA MET A 181 -3.96 -7.38 22.75
C MET A 181 -4.33 -6.61 21.49
N ASN A 182 -4.51 -5.30 21.65
CA ASN A 182 -4.83 -4.42 20.52
C ASN A 182 -3.61 -4.26 19.61
N THR A 183 -3.66 -4.88 18.44
CA THR A 183 -2.72 -4.61 17.34
C THR A 183 -3.26 -3.43 16.54
N THR A 184 -2.79 -2.22 16.86
CA THR A 184 -3.12 -0.99 16.12
C THR A 184 -2.00 -0.61 15.15
N ALA A 185 -2.24 0.32 14.24
CA ALA A 185 -1.22 0.84 13.33
C ALA A 185 0.00 1.45 14.07
N ALA A 186 -0.17 1.90 15.32
CA ALA A 186 0.93 2.40 16.15
C ALA A 186 1.79 1.28 16.77
N ASN A 187 1.33 0.03 16.71
CA ASN A 187 1.99 -1.14 17.27
C ASN A 187 2.73 -1.89 16.16
N TRP A 188 3.95 -1.42 15.88
CA TRP A 188 4.82 -1.97 14.85
C TRP A 188 5.15 -3.45 15.11
N PRO A 189 4.95 -4.33 14.10
CA PRO A 189 5.35 -5.73 14.17
C PRO A 189 6.86 -5.92 14.35
N ALA A 190 7.25 -7.02 15.01
CA ALA A 190 8.63 -7.40 15.24
C ALA A 190 9.42 -7.56 13.93
N PHE A 191 8.79 -8.06 12.85
CA PHE A 191 9.46 -8.22 11.56
C PHE A 191 9.98 -6.93 10.94
N LEU A 192 9.49 -5.75 11.37
CA LEU A 192 9.97 -4.45 10.89
C LEU A 192 11.33 -4.05 11.45
N TYR A 193 11.84 -4.77 12.43
CA TYR A 193 13.09 -4.45 13.10
C TYR A 193 14.20 -5.44 12.72
N TYR A 194 15.43 -4.94 12.68
CA TYR A 194 16.63 -5.74 12.48
C TYR A 194 16.82 -6.79 13.59
N GLY A 195 17.49 -7.89 13.25
CA GLY A 195 17.87 -8.97 14.16
C GLY A 195 17.93 -10.32 13.44
N ASP A 196 18.75 -11.24 13.94
CA ASP A 196 18.69 -12.65 13.52
C ASP A 196 17.35 -13.27 13.97
N ILE A 197 16.91 -12.88 15.17
CA ILE A 197 15.53 -13.01 15.62
C ILE A 197 14.81 -11.68 15.34
N PRO A 198 13.67 -11.70 14.63
CA PRO A 198 12.90 -10.48 14.32
C PRO A 198 12.60 -9.65 15.57
N GLY A 199 13.09 -8.41 15.61
CA GLY A 199 12.86 -7.47 16.71
C GLY A 199 13.73 -7.64 17.97
N GLU A 200 14.73 -8.52 17.94
CA GLU A 200 15.67 -8.74 19.06
C GLU A 200 16.42 -7.45 19.47
N ASP A 201 16.81 -6.63 18.50
CA ASP A 201 17.55 -5.39 18.74
C ASP A 201 16.64 -4.19 19.09
N PHE A 202 15.36 -4.42 19.36
CA PHE A 202 14.41 -3.36 19.69
C PHE A 202 14.75 -2.69 21.02
N ASP A 203 15.02 -1.39 20.95
CA ASP A 203 15.25 -0.55 22.10
C ASP A 203 14.02 0.36 22.31
N PRO A 204 13.24 0.18 23.40
CA PRO A 204 12.09 1.03 23.70
C PRO A 204 12.45 2.51 23.85
N ALA A 205 13.68 2.83 24.28
CA ALA A 205 14.15 4.21 24.40
C ALA A 205 14.57 4.80 23.05
N ARG A 206 14.86 3.96 22.05
CA ARG A 206 15.31 4.34 20.71
C ARG A 206 14.55 3.55 19.63
N PHE A 207 13.24 3.77 19.56
CA PHE A 207 12.34 3.05 18.65
C PHE A 207 12.71 3.13 17.15
N ASN A 208 13.50 4.11 16.73
CA ASN A 208 13.95 4.24 15.34
C ASN A 208 15.15 3.36 15.01
N LYS A 209 15.85 2.82 16.02
CA LYS A 209 17.01 1.98 15.83
C LYS A 209 16.58 0.65 15.22
N GLY A 210 17.14 0.31 14.05
CA GLY A 210 16.84 -0.95 13.38
C GLY A 210 15.50 -1.01 12.66
N PHE A 211 14.68 0.05 12.71
CA PHE A 211 13.40 0.13 12.00
C PHE A 211 13.61 0.07 10.49
N LEU A 212 12.82 -0.78 9.82
CA LEU A 212 12.91 -1.11 8.38
C LEU A 212 14.31 -1.51 7.93
N ARG A 213 15.09 -2.18 8.78
CA ARG A 213 16.44 -2.69 8.43
C ARG A 213 16.52 -4.20 8.54
N GLY A 214 17.39 -4.81 7.72
CA GLY A 214 17.67 -6.24 7.76
C GLY A 214 16.50 -7.08 7.28
N PHE A 215 15.98 -7.94 8.16
CA PHE A 215 14.91 -8.89 7.84
C PHE A 215 13.71 -8.21 7.15
N ALA A 216 13.25 -7.08 7.71
CA ALA A 216 12.18 -6.26 7.14
C ALA A 216 12.45 -5.83 5.69
N MET A 217 13.66 -5.34 5.44
CA MET A 217 14.06 -4.79 4.15
C MET A 217 14.15 -5.88 3.09
N THR A 218 14.72 -7.03 3.44
CA THR A 218 14.77 -8.19 2.53
C THR A 218 13.36 -8.67 2.17
N ARG A 219 12.40 -8.59 3.08
CA ARG A 219 11.00 -8.97 2.78
C ARG A 219 10.30 -7.96 1.93
N LEU A 220 10.48 -6.69 2.24
CA LEU A 220 9.94 -5.62 1.44
C LEU A 220 10.48 -5.72 0.00
N GLU A 221 11.77 -5.96 -0.18
CA GLU A 221 12.37 -6.19 -1.50
C GLU A 221 11.74 -7.39 -2.23
N GLN A 222 11.56 -8.53 -1.54
CA GLN A 222 10.91 -9.72 -2.12
C GLN A 222 9.47 -9.44 -2.55
N VAL A 223 8.69 -8.75 -1.71
CA VAL A 223 7.31 -8.36 -1.98
C VAL A 223 7.24 -7.39 -3.16
N LEU A 224 8.09 -6.35 -3.17
CA LEU A 224 8.16 -5.38 -4.25
C LEU A 224 8.56 -6.03 -5.58
N LYS A 225 9.55 -6.93 -5.59
CA LYS A 225 9.90 -7.71 -6.78
C LYS A 225 8.76 -8.60 -7.24
N HIS A 226 7.99 -9.19 -6.32
CA HIS A 226 6.83 -10.00 -6.68
C HIS A 226 5.77 -9.17 -7.43
N ILE A 227 5.46 -7.98 -6.93
CA ILE A 227 4.42 -7.09 -7.47
C ILE A 227 4.90 -6.43 -8.76
N PHE A 228 6.10 -5.84 -8.77
CA PHE A 228 6.56 -4.99 -9.87
C PHE A 228 7.34 -5.73 -10.95
N VAL A 229 8.00 -6.85 -10.64
CA VAL A 229 8.83 -7.59 -11.59
C VAL A 229 8.17 -8.90 -11.98
N SER A 230 8.19 -9.88 -11.08
CA SER A 230 7.48 -11.15 -11.20
C SER A 230 7.65 -11.97 -9.92
N PRO A 231 6.72 -12.91 -9.63
CA PRO A 231 6.88 -13.86 -8.51
C PRO A 231 8.19 -14.65 -8.56
N SER A 232 8.65 -15.02 -9.77
CA SER A 232 9.89 -15.76 -9.99
C SER A 232 11.16 -14.96 -9.69
N SER A 233 11.07 -13.62 -9.64
CA SER A 233 12.22 -12.74 -9.38
C SER A 233 12.40 -12.44 -7.90
N ALA A 234 11.38 -12.70 -7.07
CA ALA A 234 11.37 -12.30 -5.67
C ALA A 234 12.53 -12.91 -4.87
N LEU A 235 12.81 -14.21 -5.06
CA LEU A 235 13.87 -14.93 -4.35
C LEU A 235 15.19 -15.02 -5.14
N SER A 236 15.21 -14.59 -6.41
CA SER A 236 16.41 -14.69 -7.24
C SER A 236 17.23 -13.40 -7.20
N ASN A 237 18.55 -13.56 -7.07
CA ASN A 237 19.51 -12.47 -7.23
C ASN A 237 19.87 -12.19 -8.71
N GLY A 238 19.16 -12.81 -9.66
CA GLY A 238 19.44 -12.74 -11.10
C GLY A 238 18.21 -12.39 -11.92
N ASP A 239 18.35 -12.45 -13.25
CA ASP A 239 17.32 -12.02 -14.18
C ASP A 239 16.01 -12.82 -14.05
N SER A 240 14.90 -12.10 -14.20
CA SER A 240 13.57 -12.69 -14.21
C SER A 240 13.45 -13.77 -15.29
N LYS A 241 13.03 -14.97 -14.90
CA LYS A 241 12.66 -16.04 -15.85
C LYS A 241 11.27 -15.83 -16.48
N SER A 242 10.63 -14.69 -16.21
CA SER A 242 9.30 -14.38 -16.76
C SER A 242 9.39 -14.10 -18.26
N THR A 243 8.52 -14.75 -19.03
CA THR A 243 8.33 -14.44 -20.46
C THR A 243 7.39 -13.25 -20.69
N ARG A 244 6.73 -12.77 -19.63
CA ARG A 244 5.84 -11.60 -19.67
C ARG A 244 6.51 -10.39 -19.02
N PRO A 245 6.31 -9.17 -19.56
CA PRO A 245 6.76 -7.96 -18.89
C PRO A 245 6.09 -7.83 -17.52
N GLY A 246 6.88 -7.52 -16.49
CA GLY A 246 6.38 -7.21 -15.15
C GLY A 246 5.60 -5.90 -15.11
N ASN A 247 4.85 -5.68 -14.03
CA ASN A 247 4.04 -4.46 -13.86
C ASN A 247 4.89 -3.18 -13.96
N GLY A 248 6.09 -3.17 -13.38
CA GLY A 248 6.99 -2.02 -13.50
C GLY A 248 7.36 -1.73 -14.96
N LYS A 249 7.67 -2.76 -15.76
CA LYS A 249 7.98 -2.58 -17.19
C LYS A 249 6.75 -2.16 -18.00
N LEU A 250 5.57 -2.69 -17.68
CA LEU A 250 4.31 -2.32 -18.34
C LEU A 250 3.96 -0.84 -18.14
N HIS A 251 4.47 -0.25 -17.06
CA HIS A 251 4.18 1.12 -16.65
C HIS A 251 5.41 2.03 -16.63
N SER A 252 6.51 1.61 -17.28
CA SER A 252 7.75 2.39 -17.38
C SER A 252 8.34 2.83 -16.02
N MET A 253 8.12 2.02 -14.99
CA MET A 253 8.69 2.21 -13.66
C MET A 253 10.11 1.64 -13.63
N HIS A 254 11.06 2.50 -13.28
CA HIS A 254 12.49 2.15 -13.20
C HIS A 254 13.01 2.08 -11.76
N GLU A 255 12.29 2.65 -10.80
CA GLU A 255 12.67 2.71 -9.40
C GLU A 255 11.45 2.62 -8.47
N VAL A 256 11.67 2.09 -7.26
CA VAL A 256 10.66 2.09 -6.20
C VAL A 256 10.91 3.30 -5.28
N MET A 257 10.00 4.26 -5.34
CA MET A 257 9.91 5.42 -4.44
C MET A 257 9.16 5.10 -3.14
N ALA A 258 9.27 6.01 -2.16
CA ALA A 258 8.61 5.90 -0.85
C ALA A 258 7.09 5.73 -0.95
N GLU A 259 6.47 6.29 -1.99
CA GLU A 259 5.03 6.24 -2.25
C GLU A 259 4.50 4.82 -2.54
N HIS A 260 5.39 3.87 -2.82
CA HIS A 260 5.07 2.47 -3.07
C HIS A 260 5.12 1.58 -1.82
N ILE A 261 5.51 2.13 -0.66
CA ILE A 261 5.72 1.42 0.61
C ILE A 261 4.68 1.89 1.63
#